data_AF-A6VCS1-F1
#
_entry.id   AF-A6VCS1-F1
#
_cell.length_a   1.000
_cell.length_b   1.000
_cell.length_c   1.000
_cell.angle_alpha   90.00
_cell.angle_beta   90.00
_cell.angle_gamma   90.00
#
_symmetry.space_group_name_H-M   'P 1'
#
loop_
_entity.id
_entity.type
_entity.pdbx_description
1 polymer ?
#
loop_
_entity_poly.entity_id
_entity_poly.type
_entity_poly.pdbx_seq_one_letter_code
_entity_poly.pdbx_strand_id
1 'polypeptide(L)'
;MTLSRPLGDGRINLEQQRKRAKELLRQWRREPASRTWPPGQEPRLELVEIDRVPGVEHFVGIGQLAPELLAWLWTHRRPLDAEALALARAAWDAYRAPSPQRWVRHCVDNCASCRPCATACR
;
A
#
# COMPACT_ATOMS: atom_id res chain seq x y z
N MET A 1 -1.15 34.18 1.80
CA MET A 1 -2.48 33.91 2.39
C MET A 1 -2.40 32.60 3.15
N THR A 2 -2.17 32.68 4.45
CA THR A 2 -1.87 31.55 5.34
C THR A 2 -3.18 30.98 5.90
N LEU A 3 -3.49 29.72 5.58
CA LEU A 3 -4.66 29.02 6.14
C LEU A 3 -4.33 28.51 7.55
N SER A 4 -4.30 29.42 8.53
CA SER A 4 -4.36 29.03 9.94
C SER A 4 -5.83 29.01 10.36
N ARG A 5 -6.46 27.83 10.34
CA ARG A 5 -7.75 27.62 11.01
C ARG A 5 -7.46 26.95 12.35
N PRO A 6 -8.05 27.44 13.46
CA PRO A 6 -7.87 26.82 14.76
C PRO A 6 -8.41 25.38 14.71
N LEU A 7 -7.57 24.41 15.06
CA LEU A 7 -7.99 23.05 15.30
C LEU A 7 -8.92 23.07 16.53
N GLY A 8 -10.23 22.95 16.31
CA GLY A 8 -11.20 22.92 17.40
C GLY A 8 -10.99 21.74 18.34
N ASP A 9 -11.01 21.98 19.66
CA ASP A 9 -11.12 21.10 20.84
C ASP A 9 -10.55 19.66 20.83
N GLY A 10 -9.71 19.29 19.86
CA GLY A 10 -9.12 17.95 19.73
C GLY A 10 -10.13 16.81 19.45
N ARG A 11 -11.44 17.09 19.39
CA ARG A 11 -12.47 16.08 19.10
C ARG A 11 -12.50 15.77 17.60
N ILE A 12 -12.08 14.57 17.24
CA ILE A 12 -12.10 14.06 15.86
C ILE A 12 -13.56 13.85 15.44
N ASN A 13 -14.09 14.74 14.59
CA ASN A 13 -15.40 14.56 13.97
C ASN A 13 -15.27 13.73 12.68
N LEU A 14 -15.70 12.48 12.74
CA LEU A 14 -15.59 11.51 11.65
C LEU A 14 -16.35 11.92 10.37
N GLU A 15 -17.48 12.63 10.51
CA GLU A 15 -18.25 13.10 9.36
C GLU A 15 -17.51 14.21 8.62
N GLN A 16 -16.93 15.16 9.37
CA GLN A 16 -16.09 16.22 8.81
C GLN A 16 -14.83 15.65 8.14
N GLN A 17 -14.17 14.68 8.77
CA GLN A 17 -13.03 13.98 8.17
C GLN A 17 -13.42 13.28 6.87
N ARG A 18 -14.58 12.61 6.83
CA ARG A 18 -15.10 11.98 5.61
C ARG A 18 -15.38 13.00 4.50
N LYS A 19 -15.99 14.15 4.83
CA LYS A 19 -16.28 15.22 3.86
C LYS A 19 -14.98 15.76 3.28
N ARG A 20 -13.98 16.00 4.15
CA ARG A 20 -12.67 16.49 3.73
C ARG A 20 -11.91 15.49 2.86
N ALA A 21 -11.92 14.21 3.23
CA ALA A 21 -11.31 13.15 2.43
C ALA A 21 -11.94 13.06 1.02
N LYS A 22 -13.26 13.19 0.91
CA LYS A 22 -13.96 13.22 -0.39
C LYS A 22 -13.56 14.42 -1.25
N GLU A 23 -13.45 15.60 -0.67
CA GLU A 23 -12.96 16.80 -1.36
C GLU A 23 -11.53 16.60 -1.88
N LEU A 24 -10.63 16.15 -1.00
CA LEU A 24 -9.23 15.88 -1.35
C LEU A 24 -9.12 14.86 -2.49
N LEU A 25 -9.90 13.77 -2.43
CA LEU A 25 -9.91 12.76 -3.49
C LEU A 25 -10.41 13.33 -4.83
N ARG A 26 -11.43 14.20 -4.82
CA ARG A 26 -11.92 14.86 -6.04
C ARG A 26 -10.87 15.80 -6.62
N GLN A 27 -10.14 16.53 -5.79
CA GLN A 27 -9.05 17.40 -6.22
C GLN A 27 -7.91 16.57 -6.83
N TRP A 28 -7.49 15.51 -6.14
CA TRP A 28 -6.44 14.60 -6.60
C TRP A 28 -6.69 14.01 -7.99
N ARG A 29 -7.97 13.72 -8.29
CA ARG A 29 -8.38 13.24 -9.62
C ARG A 29 -8.26 14.32 -10.70
N ARG A 30 -8.54 15.59 -10.38
CA ARG A 30 -8.56 16.69 -11.36
C ARG A 30 -7.19 17.26 -11.67
N GLU A 31 -6.29 17.29 -10.69
CA GLU A 31 -4.96 17.90 -10.84
C GLU A 31 -3.88 16.82 -11.01
N PRO A 32 -3.37 16.56 -12.22
CA PRO A 32 -2.32 15.57 -12.43
C PRO A 32 -1.03 15.89 -11.66
N ALA A 33 -0.72 17.16 -11.42
CA ALA A 33 0.42 17.59 -10.58
C ALA A 33 0.29 17.16 -9.11
N SER A 34 -0.93 16.95 -8.60
CA SER A 34 -1.16 16.43 -7.25
C SER A 34 -0.96 14.91 -7.12
N ARG A 35 -0.75 14.21 -8.25
CA ARG A 35 -0.43 12.77 -8.30
C ARG A 35 1.06 12.49 -8.22
N THR A 36 1.87 13.53 -8.40
CA THR A 36 3.32 13.47 -8.26
C THR A 36 3.73 14.08 -6.95
N TRP A 37 4.78 13.55 -6.37
CA TRP A 37 5.31 14.08 -5.14
C TRP A 37 6.33 15.21 -5.43
N PRO A 38 6.36 16.32 -4.65
CA PRO A 38 7.40 17.35 -4.81
C PRO A 38 8.82 16.77 -4.68
N PRO A 39 9.80 17.24 -5.46
CA PRO A 39 11.14 16.66 -5.48
C PRO A 39 11.78 16.64 -4.07
N GLY A 40 12.38 15.51 -3.71
CA GLY A 40 13.09 15.33 -2.43
C GLY A 40 12.18 15.06 -1.23
N GLN A 41 10.88 14.92 -1.42
CA GLN A 41 9.95 14.73 -0.32
C GLN A 41 9.23 13.37 -0.42
N GLU A 42 9.55 12.57 -1.46
CA GLU A 42 8.84 11.34 -1.86
C GLU A 42 8.61 10.41 -0.65
N PRO A 43 7.38 9.90 -0.47
CA PRO A 43 7.10 9.05 0.66
C PRO A 43 7.93 7.78 0.51
N ARG A 44 8.68 7.44 1.57
CA ARG A 44 9.32 6.13 1.68
C ARG A 44 8.20 5.10 1.78
N LEU A 45 7.97 4.40 0.68
CA LEU A 45 6.99 3.33 0.66
C LEU A 45 7.60 2.13 1.38
N GLU A 46 6.90 1.65 2.40
CA GLU A 46 7.29 0.47 3.17
C GLU A 46 6.20 -0.59 3.05
N LEU A 47 6.61 -1.85 3.00
CA LEU A 47 5.73 -3.01 2.87
C LEU A 47 5.91 -3.93 4.07
N VAL A 48 4.80 -4.38 4.65
CA VAL A 48 4.78 -5.58 5.51
C VAL A 48 4.41 -6.76 4.65
N GLU A 49 5.29 -7.75 4.56
CA GLU A 49 5.08 -8.98 3.80
C GLU A 49 5.33 -10.17 4.72
N ILE A 50 4.25 -10.83 5.13
CA ILE A 50 4.27 -11.98 6.03
C ILE A 50 3.34 -13.06 5.48
N ASP A 51 3.66 -14.33 5.75
CA ASP A 51 2.85 -15.47 5.33
C ASP A 51 1.74 -15.79 6.34
N ARG A 52 1.99 -15.52 7.64
CA ARG A 52 1.06 -15.79 8.73
C ARG A 52 1.23 -14.80 9.88
N VAL A 53 0.15 -14.56 10.61
CA VAL A 53 0.19 -13.85 11.89
C VAL A 53 0.16 -14.90 13.01
N PRO A 54 1.10 -14.88 13.97
CA PRO A 54 1.10 -15.82 15.10
C PRO A 54 -0.22 -15.81 15.86
N GLY A 55 -0.78 -16.99 16.12
CA GLY A 55 -2.05 -17.13 16.87
C GLY A 55 -3.31 -16.73 16.10
N VAL A 56 -3.21 -16.38 14.81
CA VAL A 56 -4.38 -16.09 13.97
C VAL A 56 -4.54 -17.18 12.93
N GLU A 57 -5.54 -18.05 13.11
CA GLU A 57 -5.85 -19.11 12.13
C GLU A 57 -6.50 -18.55 10.86
N HIS A 58 -7.44 -17.62 11.01
CA HIS A 58 -8.21 -17.05 9.90
C HIS A 58 -8.06 -15.53 9.89
N PHE A 59 -7.24 -15.01 8.96
CA PHE A 59 -7.02 -13.58 8.87
C PHE A 59 -8.14 -12.87 8.10
N VAL A 60 -9.05 -12.18 8.80
CA VAL A 60 -10.12 -11.38 8.19
C VAL A 60 -9.66 -9.95 7.83
N GLY A 61 -8.77 -9.37 8.63
CA GLY A 61 -8.23 -8.04 8.39
C GLY A 61 -7.48 -7.47 9.58
N ILE A 62 -6.92 -6.27 9.41
CA ILE A 62 -6.07 -5.62 10.42
C ILE A 62 -6.86 -5.32 11.72
N GLY A 63 -8.17 -5.03 11.61
CA GLY A 63 -9.01 -4.68 12.75
C GLY A 63 -9.24 -5.80 13.78
N GLN A 64 -8.91 -7.05 13.45
CA GLN A 64 -9.01 -8.18 14.39
C GLN A 64 -7.76 -8.32 15.29
N LEU A 65 -6.67 -7.65 14.93
CA LEU A 65 -5.38 -7.84 15.57
C LEU A 65 -5.31 -7.05 16.87
N ALA A 66 -4.84 -7.71 17.93
CA ALA A 66 -4.51 -7.03 19.17
C ALA A 66 -3.40 -5.97 18.95
N PRO A 67 -3.36 -4.90 19.76
CA PRO A 67 -2.34 -3.85 19.63
C PRO A 67 -0.89 -4.38 19.58
N GLU A 68 -0.59 -5.43 20.34
CA GLU A 68 0.72 -6.06 20.40
C GLU A 68 1.09 -6.73 19.06
N LEU A 69 0.12 -7.37 18.40
CA LEU A 69 0.31 -7.95 17.07
C LEU A 69 0.50 -6.87 16.02
N LEU A 70 -0.20 -5.73 16.13
CA LEU A 70 0.02 -4.58 15.25
C LEU A 70 1.43 -3.99 15.43
N ALA A 71 1.88 -3.85 16.67
CA ALA A 71 3.24 -3.40 16.98
C ALA A 71 4.30 -4.38 16.43
N TRP A 72 4.05 -5.67 16.55
CA TRP A 72 4.90 -6.70 15.95
C TRP A 72 4.90 -6.61 14.42
N LEU A 73 3.76 -6.48 13.74
CA LEU A 73 3.71 -6.26 12.29
C LEU A 73 4.52 -5.03 11.85
N TRP A 74 4.54 -4.00 12.70
CA TRP A 74 5.29 -2.78 12.45
C TRP A 74 6.81 -3.00 12.40
N THR A 75 7.34 -4.04 13.04
CA THR A 75 8.78 -4.37 12.98
C THR A 75 9.16 -5.10 11.69
N HIS A 76 8.18 -5.66 10.97
CA HIS A 76 8.37 -6.38 9.70
C HIS A 76 8.29 -5.49 8.45
N ARG A 77 8.16 -4.18 8.62
CA ARG A 77 8.20 -3.26 7.48
C ARG A 77 9.58 -3.27 6.84
N ARG A 78 9.59 -3.44 5.53
CA ARG A 78 10.76 -3.25 4.69
C ARG A 78 10.53 -2.09 3.73
N PRO A 79 11.55 -1.25 3.47
CA PRO A 79 11.45 -0.26 2.40
C PRO A 79 11.26 -0.97 1.05
N LEU A 80 10.48 -0.35 0.17
CA LEU A 80 10.39 -0.70 -1.23
C LEU A 80 11.33 0.21 -2.02
N ASP A 81 12.31 -0.41 -2.66
CA ASP A 81 13.25 0.28 -3.54
C ASP A 81 12.68 0.42 -4.97
N ALA A 82 13.46 1.08 -5.83
CA ALA A 82 13.09 1.31 -7.21
C ALA A 82 12.89 0.00 -8.00
N GLU A 83 13.63 -1.05 -7.68
CA GLU A 83 13.52 -2.35 -8.34
C GLU A 83 12.20 -3.04 -7.98
N ALA A 84 11.84 -3.06 -6.70
CA ALA A 84 10.56 -3.60 -6.24
C ALA A 84 9.37 -2.84 -6.85
N LEU A 85 9.48 -1.51 -6.98
CA LEU A 85 8.46 -0.69 -7.63
C LEU A 85 8.36 -0.97 -9.13
N ALA A 86 9.50 -1.16 -9.82
CA ALA A 86 9.54 -1.52 -11.24
C ALA A 86 8.90 -2.90 -11.47
N LEU A 87 9.25 -3.89 -10.63
CA LEU A 87 8.66 -5.23 -10.66
C LEU A 87 7.13 -5.16 -10.46
N ALA A 88 6.66 -4.43 -9.45
CA ALA A 88 5.23 -4.26 -9.18
C ALA A 88 4.49 -3.63 -10.36
N ARG A 89 5.10 -2.66 -11.05
CA ARG A 89 4.52 -2.03 -12.24
C ARG A 89 4.41 -3.00 -13.41
N ALA A 90 5.48 -3.74 -13.69
CA ALA A 90 5.48 -4.76 -14.73
C ALA A 90 4.43 -5.84 -14.46
N ALA A 91 4.32 -6.30 -13.20
CA ALA A 91 3.30 -7.25 -12.76
C ALA A 91 1.89 -6.71 -13.01
N TRP A 92 1.63 -5.45 -12.62
CA TRP A 92 0.33 -4.81 -12.83
C TRP A 92 -0.03 -4.64 -14.31
N ASP A 93 0.93 -4.27 -15.15
CA ASP A 93 0.71 -4.14 -16.59
C ASP A 93 0.51 -5.49 -17.28
N ALA A 94 1.15 -6.54 -16.78
CA ALA A 94 0.91 -7.92 -17.21
C ALA A 94 -0.49 -8.40 -16.82
N TYR A 95 -0.91 -8.13 -15.58
CA TYR A 95 -2.24 -8.47 -15.07
C TYR A 95 -3.38 -7.78 -15.82
N ARG A 96 -3.20 -6.50 -16.18
CA ARG A 96 -4.20 -5.72 -16.94
C ARG A 96 -4.22 -6.01 -18.44
N ALA A 97 -3.35 -6.87 -18.94
CA ALA A 97 -3.31 -7.17 -20.37
C ALA A 97 -4.61 -7.85 -20.83
N PRO A 98 -5.03 -7.67 -22.09
CA PRO A 98 -6.25 -8.30 -22.61
C PRO A 98 -6.21 -9.84 -22.57
N SER A 99 -5.02 -10.41 -22.54
CA SER A 99 -4.79 -11.85 -22.47
C SER A 99 -4.09 -12.23 -21.16
N PRO A 100 -4.51 -13.30 -20.48
CA PRO A 100 -3.88 -13.79 -19.25
C PRO A 100 -2.46 -14.34 -19.47
N GLN A 101 -2.06 -14.59 -20.72
CA GLN A 101 -0.74 -15.16 -21.06
C GLN A 101 0.40 -14.27 -20.58
N ARG A 102 0.23 -12.94 -20.64
CA ARG A 102 1.26 -12.00 -20.18
C ARG A 102 1.46 -12.10 -18.68
N TRP A 103 0.39 -12.28 -17.91
CA TRP A 103 0.45 -12.52 -16.47
C TRP A 103 1.15 -13.84 -16.14
N VAL A 104 0.73 -14.95 -16.76
CA VAL A 104 1.33 -16.27 -16.54
C VAL A 104 2.83 -16.25 -16.81
N ARG A 105 3.23 -15.69 -17.96
CA ARG A 105 4.65 -15.55 -18.31
C ARG A 105 5.41 -14.70 -17.29
N HIS A 106 4.83 -13.57 -16.88
CA HIS A 106 5.46 -12.72 -15.86
C HIS A 106 5.69 -13.47 -14.54
N CYS A 107 4.72 -14.30 -14.11
CA CYS A 107 4.87 -15.13 -12.92
C CYS A 107 5.97 -16.19 -13.06
N VAL A 108 6.07 -16.86 -14.22
CA VAL A 108 7.13 -17.85 -14.48
C VAL A 108 8.50 -17.18 -14.48
N ASP A 109 8.64 -16.08 -15.22
CA ASP A 109 9.92 -15.36 -15.38
C ASP A 109 10.41 -14.74 -14.05
N ASN A 110 9.50 -14.43 -13.13
CA ASN A 110 9.80 -13.78 -11.85
C ASN A 110 9.49 -14.67 -10.63
N CYS A 111 9.37 -15.99 -10.82
CA CYS A 111 8.96 -16.92 -9.77
C CYS A 111 9.87 -16.85 -8.53
N ALA A 112 11.19 -16.72 -8.73
CA ALA A 112 12.17 -16.56 -7.65
C ALA A 112 12.04 -15.24 -6.89
N SER A 113 11.53 -14.19 -7.54
CA SER A 113 11.29 -12.86 -6.97
C SER A 113 9.91 -12.77 -6.28
N CYS A 114 8.98 -13.66 -6.63
CA CYS A 114 7.69 -13.82 -5.98
C CYS A 114 7.88 -14.63 -4.68
N ARG A 115 8.15 -13.95 -3.57
CA ARG A 115 8.34 -14.58 -2.24
C ARG A 115 7.21 -15.54 -1.82
N PRO A 116 5.91 -15.27 -2.08
CA PRO A 116 4.86 -16.26 -1.86
C PRO A 116 5.03 -17.55 -2.68
N CYS A 117 5.49 -17.44 -3.94
CA CYS A 117 5.80 -18.60 -4.78
C CYS A 117 7.12 -19.28 -4.40
N ALA A 118 8.13 -18.52 -3.96
CA ALA A 118 9.41 -19.07 -3.50
C ALA A 118 9.26 -20.00 -2.27
N THR A 119 8.20 -19.81 -1.49
CA THR A 119 7.83 -20.70 -0.38
C THR A 119 7.02 -21.91 -0.84
N ALA A 120 6.28 -21.81 -1.96
CA ALA A 120 5.42 -22.87 -2.51
C ALA A 120 6.11 -23.76 -3.58
N CYS A 121 7.22 -23.30 -4.16
CA CYS A 121 8.04 -24.06 -5.13
C CYS A 121 9.18 -24.86 -4.46
N ARG A 122 9.12 -25.10 -3.14
CA ARG A 122 9.99 -26.05 -2.43
C ARG A 122 9.28 -27.36 -2.17
#